data_AF-A0A537SXE4-F1
#
_entry.id   AF-A0A537SXE4-F1
#
_cell.length_a   1.000
_cell.length_b   1.000
_cell.length_c   1.000
_cell.angle_alpha   90.00
_cell.angle_beta   90.00
_cell.angle_gamma   90.00
#
_symmetry.space_group_name_H-M   'P 1'
#
loop_
_entity.id
_entity.type
_entity.pdbx_description
1 polymer ?
#
loop_
_entity_poly.entity_id
_entity_poly.type
_entity_poly.pdbx_seq_one_letter_code
_entity_poly.pdbx_strand_id
1 'polypeptide(L)' 'MEGARKALAIMVKDAKKYASTGGWGFQLWDGGDPKKPLVTDAAKQCFACHQPKKDQD' A
#
# COMPACT_ATOMS: atom_id res chain seq x y z
N MET A 1 -6.59 11.93 23.95
CA MET A 1 -6.55 10.46 23.85
C MET A 1 -6.84 10.11 22.40
N GLU A 2 -5.95 9.38 21.72
CA GLU A 2 -6.22 8.94 20.35
C GLU A 2 -7.31 7.86 20.36
N GLY A 3 -8.17 7.87 19.33
CA GLY A 3 -9.27 6.91 19.18
C GLY A 3 -8.80 5.59 18.57
N ALA A 4 -9.77 4.71 18.28
CA ALA A 4 -9.48 3.43 17.64
C ALA A 4 -8.81 3.61 16.26
N ARG A 5 -7.89 2.69 15.92
CA ARG A 5 -7.22 2.66 14.62
C ARG A 5 -8.26 2.47 13.52
N LYS A 6 -8.28 3.39 12.55
CA LYS A 6 -9.18 3.30 11.39
C LYS A 6 -8.69 2.32 10.32
N ALA A 7 -7.39 2.29 10.06
CA ALA A 7 -6.81 1.38 9.08
C ALA A 7 -5.32 1.17 9.35
N LEU A 8 -4.75 0.13 8.74
CA LEU A 8 -3.31 -0.12 8.69
C LEU A 8 -2.87 -0.18 7.23
N ALA A 9 -2.02 0.76 6.81
CA ALA A 9 -1.40 0.76 5.48
C ALA A 9 0.01 0.15 5.57
N ILE A 10 0.36 -0.70 4.61
CA ILE A 10 1.70 -1.30 4.49
C ILE A 10 2.19 -1.14 3.06
N MET A 11 3.47 -0.77 2.94
CA MET A 11 4.22 -0.74 1.68
C MET A 11 5.41 -1.68 1.79
N VAL A 12 5.63 -2.53 0.77
CA VAL A 12 6.72 -3.52 0.74
C VAL A 12 7.54 -3.36 -0.53
N LYS A 13 8.85 -3.20 -0.39
CA LYS A 13 9.78 -3.12 -1.53
C LYS A 13 10.22 -4.53 -1.93
N ASP A 14 9.76 -4.99 -3.09
CA ASP A 14 10.21 -6.21 -3.75
C ASP A 14 10.12 -6.01 -5.27
N ALA A 15 11.25 -5.67 -5.88
CA ALA A 15 11.35 -5.36 -7.30
C ALA A 15 10.94 -6.53 -8.20
N LYS A 16 11.12 -7.78 -7.75
CA LYS A 16 10.78 -8.96 -8.55
C LYS A 16 9.27 -9.21 -8.49
N LYS A 17 8.70 -9.14 -7.29
CA LYS A 17 7.27 -9.43 -7.07
C LYS A 17 6.35 -8.33 -7.57
N TYR A 18 6.78 -7.06 -7.47
CA TYR A 18 5.95 -5.89 -7.72
C TYR A 18 6.46 -5.05 -8.91
N ALA A 19 6.97 -5.71 -9.96
CA ALA A 19 7.54 -5.04 -11.13
C ALA A 19 6.55 -4.08 -11.83
N SER A 20 5.25 -4.38 -11.80
CA SER A 20 4.19 -3.55 -12.40
C SER A 20 3.91 -2.25 -11.64
N THR A 21 4.38 -2.12 -10.41
CA THR A 21 4.20 -0.96 -9.52
C THR A 21 5.56 -0.41 -9.07
N GLY A 22 6.56 -0.45 -9.95
CA GLY A 22 7.89 0.11 -9.68
C GLY A 22 8.66 -0.61 -8.58
N GLY A 23 8.30 -1.85 -8.26
CA GLY A 23 8.91 -2.65 -7.19
C GLY A 23 8.27 -2.49 -5.81
N TRP A 24 7.10 -1.84 -5.72
CA TRP A 24 6.39 -1.61 -4.47
C TRP A 24 5.03 -2.30 -4.41
N GLY A 25 4.83 -3.12 -3.39
CA GLY A 25 3.53 -3.67 -3.03
C GLY A 25 2.81 -2.73 -2.06
N PHE A 26 1.51 -2.55 -2.25
CA PHE A 26 0.65 -1.70 -1.41
C PHE A 26 -0.52 -2.51 -0.87
N GLN A 27 -0.80 -2.38 0.42
CA GLN A 27 -1.97 -2.98 1.04
C GLN A 27 -2.51 -2.12 2.19
N LEU A 28 -3.81 -2.21 2.41
CA LEU A 28 -4.53 -1.49 3.45
C LEU A 28 -5.54 -2.44 4.10
N TRP A 29 -5.62 -2.44 5.43
CA TRP A 29 -6.61 -3.24 6.16
C TRP A 29 -7.48 -2.37 7.06
N ASP A 30 -8.78 -2.64 7.08
CA ASP A 30 -9.75 -1.97 7.96
C ASP A 30 -9.43 -2.29 9.43
N GLY A 31 -9.17 -1.26 10.23
CA GLY A 31 -8.71 -1.38 11.62
C GLY A 31 -7.39 -2.15 11.80
N GLY A 32 -6.74 -2.58 10.72
CA GLY A 32 -5.63 -3.53 10.76
C GLY A 32 -6.03 -5.01 10.82
N ASP A 33 -7.30 -5.35 10.58
CA ASP A 33 -7.77 -6.74 10.52
C ASP A 33 -7.25 -7.42 9.24
N PRO A 34 -6.38 -8.45 9.32
CA PRO A 34 -5.82 -9.14 8.16
C PRO A 34 -6.88 -9.77 7.24
N LYS A 35 -8.09 -10.02 7.76
CA LYS A 35 -9.22 -10.59 7.01
C LYS A 35 -10.02 -9.55 6.23
N LYS A 36 -9.73 -8.26 6.40
CA LYS A 36 -10.42 -7.14 5.74
C LYS A 36 -9.46 -6.29 4.90
N PRO A 37 -8.82 -6.86 3.86
CA PRO A 37 -8.04 -6.07 2.93
C PRO A 37 -8.96 -5.12 2.15
N LEU A 38 -8.47 -3.90 1.93
CA LEU A 38 -9.20 -2.82 1.25
C LEU A 38 -8.62 -2.50 -0.13
N VAL A 39 -7.38 -2.89 -0.42
CA VAL A 39 -6.77 -2.66 -1.74
C VAL A 39 -7.21 -3.75 -2.70
N THR A 40 -7.79 -3.33 -3.82
CA THR A 40 -8.24 -4.21 -4.92
C THR A 40 -7.44 -3.97 -6.21
N ASP A 41 -6.91 -2.76 -6.41
CA ASP A 41 -6.03 -2.40 -7.52
C ASP A 41 -4.95 -1.44 -7.01
N ALA A 42 -3.83 -2.00 -6.56
CA ALA A 42 -2.71 -1.23 -6.02
C ALA A 42 -2.12 -0.23 -7.03
N ALA A 43 -2.21 -0.50 -8.33
CA ALA A 43 -1.68 0.37 -9.36
C ALA A 43 -2.48 1.68 -9.43
N LYS A 44 -3.81 1.56 -9.49
CA LYS A 44 -4.71 2.73 -9.58
C LYS A 44 -4.92 3.42 -8.23
N GLN A 45 -5.04 2.65 -7.15
CA GLN A 45 -5.43 3.18 -5.84
C GLN A 45 -4.26 3.78 -5.06
N CYS A 46 -3.02 3.32 -5.31
CA CYS A 46 -1.85 3.72 -4.54
C CYS A 46 -0.71 4.18 -5.44
N PHE A 47 -0.25 3.32 -6.35
CA PHE A 47 0.97 3.54 -7.10
C PHE A 47 0.91 4.78 -7.99
N ALA A 48 -0.21 5.09 -8.64
CA ALA A 48 -0.32 6.29 -9.49
C ALA A 48 0.06 7.60 -8.75
N CYS A 49 -0.27 7.71 -7.45
CA CYS A 49 0.10 8.86 -6.62
C CYS A 49 1.53 8.75 -6.05
N HIS A 50 2.01 7.54 -5.80
CA HIS A 50 3.34 7.28 -5.23
C HIS A 50 4.46 7.19 -6.27
N GLN A 51 4.16 6.94 -7.54
CA GLN A 51 5.13 6.84 -8.64
C GLN A 51 6.04 8.08 -8.75
N PRO A 52 5.55 9.33 -8.61
CA PRO A 52 6.42 10.51 -8.65
C PRO A 52 7.46 10.56 -7.51
N LYS A 53 7.25 9.77 -6.44
CA LYS A 53 8.18 9.67 -5.31
C LYS A 53 9.27 8.60 -5.49
N LYS A 54 9.34 7.94 -6.64
CA LYS A 54 10.32 6.88 -6.93
C LYS A 54 11.79 7.26 -6.67
N ASP A 55 12.11 8.55 -6.74
CA ASP A 55 13.47 9.06 -6.54
C ASP A 55 13.80 9.35 -5.06
N GLN A 56 12.87 9.03 -4.16
CA GLN A 56 12.96 9.18 -2.70
C GLN A 56 12.66 7.84 -1.98
N ASP A 57 12.98 6.74 -2.65
CA ASP A 57 12.65 5.34 -2.33
C ASP A 57 13.52 4.67 -1.26
#